data_AF-A0A0Q8S8Z0-F1
#
_entry.id   AF-A0A0Q8S8Z0-F1
#
_cell.length_a   1.000
_cell.length_b   1.000
_cell.length_c   1.000
_cell.angle_alpha   90.00
_cell.angle_beta   90.00
_cell.angle_gamma   90.00
#
_symmetry.space_group_name_H-M   'P 1'
#
loop_
_entity.id
_entity.type
_entity.pdbx_description
1 polymer ?
#
loop_
_entity_poly.entity_id
_entity_poly.type
_entity_poly.pdbx_seq_one_letter_code
_entity_poly.pdbx_strand_id
1 'polypeptide(L)'
;MSYDLRVWEPPAGQAPPTSYEEALRNWFGLELLEPGPNPKFAALAAQMAAYKDCGEAPWDGDPVNDAKNCRKAVWTFSLPAENRMKLLGAVVKRANALGLTVLDDQVGLALVAPHRVLPPERTDFWTQAMRVLENAPLDSATPAPTPTPASTPAAAPARAPLSMALASARDEMRSVLSSMLPQHGFISPRQAIEVPYYHAQAEATYFRPTPAGGQGVTLLTSNTNHLPCLTIDVNVFSEEIANILRAVFPEHDEMYFRRQLNFYVGIFQDTYAYFPIKGSADLQRMVKEVQDPVGPILEMTRTPLGMQAILSGTTVFPLAGNPQGHKTLAEHTQKNFGYAALVSAWLYGGEQFQEMAQQKRAHEERTAPAAMKKEMVQRVDRLLAYLRAQVKRKA
;
A
#
# COMPACT_ATOMS: atom_id res chain seq x y z
N MET A 1 -5.34 -0.78 -13.72
CA MET A 1 -4.16 0.12 -13.61
C MET A 1 -3.36 -0.17 -14.84
N SER A 2 -3.09 0.87 -15.62
CA SER A 2 -1.88 0.85 -16.42
C SER A 2 -0.70 0.75 -15.47
N TYR A 3 0.23 -0.15 -15.73
CA TYR A 3 1.47 -0.24 -14.97
C TYR A 3 2.52 0.56 -15.72
N ASP A 4 2.68 1.83 -15.36
CA ASP A 4 3.48 2.75 -16.16
C ASP A 4 4.96 2.63 -15.84
N LEU A 5 5.74 2.38 -16.87
CA LEU A 5 7.19 2.46 -16.83
C LEU A 5 7.64 3.78 -17.43
N ARG A 6 8.67 4.36 -16.81
CA ARG A 6 9.29 5.59 -17.30
C ARG A 6 10.71 5.26 -17.71
N VAL A 7 11.04 5.58 -18.96
CA VAL A 7 12.33 5.27 -19.56
C VAL A 7 12.95 6.56 -20.06
N TRP A 8 14.23 6.77 -19.75
CA TRP A 8 14.97 7.92 -20.27
C TRP A 8 16.42 7.57 -20.58
N GLU A 9 17.01 8.38 -21.45
CA GLU A 9 18.44 8.37 -21.69
C GLU A 9 19.13 9.31 -20.69
N PRO A 10 20.14 8.84 -19.94
CA PRO A 10 20.97 9.72 -19.10
C PRO A 10 21.60 10.83 -19.95
N PRO A 11 21.55 12.11 -19.54
CA PRO A 11 22.14 13.20 -20.30
C PRO A 11 23.64 12.96 -20.57
N ALA A 12 24.08 13.30 -21.78
CA ALA A 12 25.47 13.11 -22.18
C ALA A 12 26.44 13.81 -21.21
N GLY A 13 27.45 13.08 -20.74
CA GLY A 13 28.46 13.59 -19.81
C GLY A 13 28.02 13.66 -18.34
N GLN A 14 26.76 13.35 -18.00
CA GLN A 14 26.34 13.21 -16.61
C GLN A 14 26.66 11.83 -16.06
N ALA A 15 27.11 11.79 -14.80
CA ALA A 15 27.29 10.54 -14.09
C ALA A 15 25.93 9.86 -13.85
N PRO A 16 25.87 8.51 -13.91
CA PRO A 16 24.63 7.79 -13.65
C PRO A 16 24.25 7.91 -12.15
N PRO A 17 22.95 8.07 -11.81
CA PRO A 17 22.51 8.43 -10.46
C PRO A 17 22.91 7.38 -9.42
N THR A 18 23.54 7.77 -8.32
CA THR A 18 24.09 6.85 -7.31
C THR A 18 23.08 6.39 -6.26
N SER A 19 21.92 7.07 -6.16
CA SER A 19 20.81 6.71 -5.28
C SER A 19 19.46 6.75 -6.00
N TYR A 20 18.44 6.14 -5.40
CA TYR A 20 17.08 6.17 -5.94
C TYR A 20 16.51 7.60 -5.94
N GLU A 21 16.78 8.40 -4.91
CA GLU A 21 16.37 9.81 -4.81
C GLU A 21 17.05 10.67 -5.87
N GLU A 22 18.30 10.37 -6.21
CA GLU A 22 19.00 11.03 -7.32
C GLU A 22 18.36 10.65 -8.67
N ALA A 23 18.00 9.38 -8.88
CA ALA A 23 17.29 8.95 -10.06
C ALA A 23 15.90 9.63 -10.19
N LEU A 24 15.15 9.77 -9.08
CA LEU A 24 13.88 10.49 -9.06
C LEU A 24 14.06 11.98 -9.37
N ARG A 25 15.05 12.66 -8.79
CA ARG A 25 15.34 14.07 -9.09
C ARG A 25 15.70 14.27 -10.56
N ASN A 26 16.53 13.37 -11.11
CA ASN A 26 16.89 13.40 -12.52
C ASN A 26 15.65 13.20 -13.41
N TRP A 27 14.79 12.23 -13.09
CA TRP A 27 13.53 12.03 -13.80
C TRP A 27 12.64 13.29 -13.77
N PHE A 28 12.38 13.88 -12.60
CA PHE A 28 11.56 15.10 -12.49
C PHE A 28 12.12 16.26 -13.33
N GLY A 29 13.45 16.43 -13.35
CA GLY A 29 14.08 17.46 -14.17
C GLY A 29 13.92 17.19 -15.68
N LEU A 30 14.00 15.92 -16.10
CA LEU A 30 13.89 15.51 -17.50
C LEU A 30 12.45 15.54 -18.01
N GLU A 31 11.44 15.31 -17.16
CA GLU A 31 10.04 15.29 -17.56
C GLU A 31 9.54 16.63 -18.15
N LEU A 32 10.21 17.72 -17.76
CA LEU A 32 9.94 19.08 -18.24
C LEU A 32 10.65 19.42 -19.56
N LEU A 33 11.52 18.53 -20.07
CA LEU A 33 12.31 18.78 -21.28
C LEU A 33 11.66 18.13 -22.50
N GLU A 34 11.71 18.85 -23.62
CA GLU A 34 11.24 18.37 -24.93
C GLU A 34 12.36 18.39 -25.98
N PRO A 35 13.37 17.51 -25.87
CA PRO A 35 14.49 17.44 -26.83
C PRO A 35 14.05 16.95 -28.23
N GLY A 36 12.83 16.45 -28.37
CA GLY A 36 12.33 15.79 -29.58
C GLY A 36 12.53 14.27 -29.55
N PRO A 37 12.25 13.58 -30.67
CA PRO A 37 12.30 12.12 -30.74
C PRO A 37 13.67 11.53 -30.39
N ASN A 38 13.69 10.56 -29.47
CA ASN A 38 14.90 9.83 -29.10
C ASN A 38 15.00 8.50 -29.89
N PRO A 39 16.09 8.28 -30.67
CA PRO A 39 16.25 7.05 -31.46
C PRO A 39 16.34 5.78 -30.60
N LYS A 40 16.80 5.87 -29.35
CA LYS A 40 16.85 4.73 -28.42
C LYS A 40 15.46 4.30 -27.95
N PHE A 41 14.52 5.24 -27.80
CA PHE A 41 13.13 4.90 -27.50
C PHE A 41 12.50 4.13 -28.67
N ALA A 42 12.69 4.61 -29.90
CA ALA A 42 12.22 3.91 -31.09
C ALA A 42 12.84 2.51 -31.23
N ALA A 43 14.14 2.36 -30.93
CA ALA A 43 14.81 1.06 -30.93
C ALA A 43 14.25 0.11 -29.85
N LEU A 44 14.04 0.61 -28.62
CA LEU A 44 13.42 -0.17 -27.54
C LEU A 44 12.01 -0.63 -27.93
N ALA A 45 11.19 0.28 -28.45
CA ALA A 45 9.82 -0.02 -28.87
C ALA A 45 9.76 -1.04 -30.01
N ALA A 46 10.67 -0.97 -30.99
CA ALA A 46 10.78 -1.98 -32.03
C ALA A 46 11.10 -3.37 -31.46
N GLN A 47 11.99 -3.46 -30.46
CA GLN A 47 12.28 -4.72 -29.77
C GLN A 47 11.10 -5.20 -28.90
N MET A 48 10.31 -4.29 -28.35
CA MET A 48 9.06 -4.61 -27.64
C MET A 48 8.01 -5.17 -28.62
N ALA A 49 7.89 -4.60 -29.82
CA ALA A 49 6.92 -5.06 -30.83
C ALA A 49 7.16 -6.51 -31.27
N ALA A 50 8.41 -6.99 -31.26
CA ALA A 50 8.75 -8.38 -31.55
C ALA A 50 8.17 -9.40 -30.55
N TYR A 51 7.62 -8.96 -29.41
CA TYR A 51 6.90 -9.84 -28.47
C TYR A 51 5.48 -10.20 -28.92
N LYS A 52 4.97 -9.62 -30.02
CA LYS A 52 3.68 -10.00 -30.62
C LYS A 52 3.63 -11.47 -31.08
N ASP A 53 4.78 -12.11 -31.26
CA ASP A 53 4.83 -13.51 -31.72
C ASP A 53 4.56 -14.55 -30.61
N CYS A 54 4.32 -14.10 -29.36
CA CYS A 54 3.99 -14.95 -28.21
C CYS A 54 2.50 -14.94 -27.82
N GLY A 55 1.61 -14.32 -28.62
CA GLY A 55 0.16 -14.17 -28.35
C GLY A 55 -0.39 -12.82 -28.84
N GLU A 56 -1.70 -12.55 -28.67
CA GLU A 56 -2.29 -11.23 -28.99
C GLU A 56 -1.44 -10.12 -28.33
N ALA A 57 -1.17 -9.05 -29.09
CA ALA A 57 -0.17 -8.03 -28.76
C ALA A 57 -0.27 -7.60 -27.27
N PRO A 58 0.72 -7.92 -26.42
CA PRO A 58 0.55 -7.81 -24.97
C PRO A 58 0.66 -6.37 -24.47
N TRP A 59 0.77 -5.37 -25.34
CA TRP A 59 1.04 -4.00 -24.92
C TRP A 59 -0.26 -3.20 -24.85
N ASP A 60 -0.40 -2.41 -23.79
CA ASP A 60 -1.47 -1.42 -23.72
C ASP A 60 -1.13 -0.27 -24.68
N GLY A 61 -1.84 -0.18 -25.81
CA GLY A 61 -1.63 0.86 -26.83
C GLY A 61 -0.65 0.48 -27.96
N ASP A 62 -0.06 1.50 -28.62
CA ASP A 62 0.94 1.32 -29.68
C ASP A 62 2.29 1.91 -29.26
N PRO A 63 3.10 1.16 -28.48
CA PRO A 63 4.36 1.65 -27.95
C PRO A 63 5.35 2.04 -29.06
N VAL A 64 5.23 1.49 -30.27
CA VAL A 64 6.09 1.84 -31.41
C VAL A 64 5.76 3.23 -31.91
N ASN A 65 4.48 3.50 -32.14
CA ASN A 65 4.05 4.83 -32.56
C ASN A 65 4.30 5.86 -31.45
N ASP A 66 4.03 5.51 -30.19
CA ASP A 66 4.24 6.40 -29.04
C ASP A 66 5.72 6.77 -28.87
N ALA A 67 6.63 5.78 -28.95
CA ALA A 67 8.06 6.05 -28.84
C ALA A 67 8.60 6.92 -29.99
N LYS A 68 8.13 6.67 -31.23
CA LYS A 68 8.54 7.46 -32.41
C LYS A 68 8.10 8.91 -32.32
N ASN A 69 6.93 9.16 -31.72
CA ASN A 69 6.35 10.49 -31.59
C ASN A 69 6.64 11.15 -30.23
N CYS A 70 7.34 10.47 -29.32
CA CYS A 70 7.67 11.00 -28.01
C CYS A 70 8.64 12.18 -28.15
N ARG A 71 8.17 13.39 -27.83
CA ARG A 71 8.99 14.61 -27.84
C ARG A 71 9.69 14.89 -26.51
N LYS A 72 9.26 14.23 -25.44
CA LYS A 72 9.77 14.41 -24.08
C LYS A 72 11.09 13.67 -23.89
N ALA A 73 11.92 14.13 -22.96
CA ALA A 73 13.15 13.41 -22.57
C ALA A 73 12.87 12.10 -21.82
N VAL A 74 11.63 11.89 -21.37
CA VAL A 74 11.16 10.69 -20.68
C VAL A 74 10.02 10.09 -21.49
N TRP A 75 10.16 8.82 -21.87
CA TRP A 75 9.10 8.05 -22.49
C TRP A 75 8.37 7.23 -21.43
N THR A 76 7.06 7.44 -21.35
CA THR A 76 6.17 6.69 -20.45
C THR A 76 5.29 5.76 -21.27
N PHE A 77 5.19 4.50 -20.86
CA PHE A 77 4.27 3.54 -21.46
C PHE A 77 3.81 2.52 -20.41
N SER A 78 2.68 1.87 -20.70
CA SER A 78 2.02 0.97 -19.77
C SER A 78 2.32 -0.50 -20.09
N LEU A 79 2.58 -1.29 -19.05
CA LEU A 79 2.59 -2.74 -19.12
C LEU A 79 1.18 -3.30 -18.84
N PRO A 80 0.77 -4.38 -19.53
CA PRO A 80 -0.49 -5.05 -19.26
C PRO A 80 -0.51 -5.65 -17.85
N ALA A 81 -1.69 -6.02 -17.38
CA ALA A 81 -1.82 -6.78 -16.13
C ALA A 81 -1.27 -8.21 -16.24
N GLU A 82 -1.51 -8.87 -17.38
CA GLU A 82 -1.09 -10.24 -17.63
C GLU A 82 0.42 -10.29 -17.95
N ASN A 83 1.15 -11.26 -17.37
CA ASN A 83 2.58 -11.45 -17.59
C ASN A 83 3.46 -10.23 -17.28
N ARG A 84 2.95 -9.25 -16.52
CA ARG A 84 3.61 -7.98 -16.23
C ARG A 84 5.07 -8.12 -15.80
N MET A 85 5.35 -8.98 -14.82
CA MET A 85 6.71 -9.16 -14.30
C MET A 85 7.67 -9.72 -15.35
N LYS A 86 7.19 -10.61 -16.23
CA LYS A 86 7.97 -11.15 -17.35
C LYS A 86 8.28 -10.08 -18.39
N LEU A 87 7.30 -9.23 -18.71
CA LEU A 87 7.47 -8.10 -19.64
C LEU A 87 8.36 -7.01 -19.05
N LEU A 88 8.24 -6.70 -17.76
CA LEU A 88 9.12 -5.78 -17.04
C LEU A 88 10.57 -6.22 -17.15
N GLY A 89 10.88 -7.48 -16.81
CA GLY A 89 12.23 -8.02 -16.93
C GLY A 89 12.79 -7.95 -18.36
N ALA A 90 11.95 -8.26 -19.35
CA ALA A 90 12.31 -8.19 -20.77
C ALA A 90 12.59 -6.75 -21.26
N VAL A 91 11.77 -5.79 -20.84
CA VAL A 91 11.93 -4.36 -21.15
C VAL A 91 13.20 -3.83 -20.50
N VAL A 92 13.40 -4.10 -19.21
CA VAL A 92 14.57 -3.62 -18.45
C VAL A 92 15.86 -4.12 -19.06
N LYS A 93 15.93 -5.41 -19.44
CA LYS A 93 17.11 -6.00 -20.08
C LYS A 93 17.48 -5.27 -21.38
N ARG A 94 16.49 -4.94 -22.21
CA ARG A 94 16.67 -4.26 -23.50
C ARG A 94 16.97 -2.78 -23.36
N ALA A 95 16.26 -2.10 -22.46
CA ALA A 95 16.48 -0.70 -22.15
C ALA A 95 17.93 -0.48 -21.68
N ASN A 96 18.40 -1.30 -20.74
CA ASN A 96 19.79 -1.24 -20.26
C ASN A 96 20.81 -1.54 -21.36
N ALA A 97 20.53 -2.49 -22.27
CA ALA A 97 21.39 -2.77 -23.42
C ALA A 97 21.51 -1.57 -24.39
N LEU A 98 20.52 -0.67 -24.40
CA LEU A 98 20.53 0.60 -25.15
C LEU A 98 21.11 1.77 -24.33
N GLY A 99 21.54 1.52 -23.09
CA GLY A 99 22.02 2.55 -22.17
C GLY A 99 20.90 3.44 -21.59
N LEU A 100 19.66 2.96 -21.60
CA LEU A 100 18.51 3.65 -21.02
C LEU A 100 18.34 3.28 -19.55
N THR A 101 17.82 4.20 -18.76
CA THR A 101 17.38 3.96 -17.38
C THR A 101 15.88 3.70 -17.36
N VAL A 102 15.45 2.72 -16.56
CA VAL A 102 14.03 2.42 -16.32
C VAL A 102 13.68 2.74 -14.87
N LEU A 103 12.65 3.55 -14.65
CA LEU A 103 12.05 3.78 -13.34
C LEU A 103 10.71 3.06 -13.24
N ASP A 104 10.60 2.31 -12.16
CA ASP A 104 9.39 1.67 -11.67
C ASP A 104 9.06 2.29 -10.31
N ASP A 105 8.25 3.34 -10.34
CA ASP A 105 7.84 4.08 -9.13
C ASP A 105 6.91 3.26 -8.23
N GLN A 106 6.16 2.32 -8.81
CA GLN A 106 5.24 1.45 -8.07
C GLN A 106 5.99 0.44 -7.19
N VAL A 107 7.18 0.00 -7.59
CA VAL A 107 8.03 -0.92 -6.81
C VAL A 107 9.18 -0.20 -6.11
N GLY A 108 9.37 1.09 -6.41
CA GLY A 108 10.42 1.92 -5.84
C GLY A 108 11.80 1.54 -6.36
N LEU A 109 11.92 1.26 -7.66
CA LEU A 109 13.15 0.80 -8.31
C LEU A 109 13.56 1.72 -9.45
N ALA A 110 14.84 2.07 -9.50
CA ALA A 110 15.49 2.59 -10.70
C ALA A 110 16.54 1.59 -11.18
N LEU A 111 16.41 1.17 -12.44
CA LEU A 111 17.23 0.15 -13.09
C LEU A 111 18.12 0.87 -14.10
N VAL A 112 19.34 1.16 -13.65
CA VAL A 112 20.31 2.03 -14.32
C VAL A 112 21.34 1.19 -15.08
N ALA A 113 21.61 1.57 -16.33
CA ALA A 113 22.57 0.86 -17.16
C ALA A 113 24.00 0.91 -16.55
N PRO A 114 24.80 -0.17 -16.66
CA PRO A 114 24.47 -1.42 -17.38
C PRO A 114 23.57 -2.38 -16.59
N HIS A 115 23.69 -2.50 -15.27
CA HIS A 115 22.91 -3.47 -14.46
C HIS A 115 22.75 -3.05 -12.99
N ARG A 116 22.67 -1.75 -12.70
CA ARG A 116 22.59 -1.26 -11.32
C ARG A 116 21.13 -1.11 -10.89
N VAL A 117 20.78 -1.71 -9.76
CA VAL A 117 19.48 -1.54 -9.10
C VAL A 117 19.62 -0.48 -8.02
N LEU A 118 18.69 0.47 -7.99
CA LEU A 118 18.57 1.48 -6.94
C LEU A 118 17.18 1.41 -6.33
N PRO A 119 17.06 1.44 -4.99
CA PRO A 119 18.17 1.50 -4.05
C PRO A 119 18.90 0.13 -3.91
N PRO A 120 20.20 0.10 -3.54
CA PRO A 120 21.02 -1.12 -3.58
C PRO A 120 20.46 -2.31 -2.78
N GLU A 121 19.77 -2.04 -1.67
CA GLU A 121 19.11 -3.05 -0.83
C GLU A 121 18.01 -3.83 -1.56
N ARG A 122 17.53 -3.35 -2.71
CA ARG A 122 16.55 -4.06 -3.55
C ARG A 122 17.21 -4.94 -4.61
N THR A 123 18.54 -4.99 -4.68
CA THR A 123 19.27 -5.81 -5.67
C THR A 123 18.94 -7.29 -5.55
N ASP A 124 18.90 -7.83 -4.32
CA ASP A 124 18.58 -9.24 -4.09
C ASP A 124 17.14 -9.57 -4.49
N PHE A 125 16.21 -8.68 -4.16
CA PHE A 125 14.80 -8.78 -4.58
C PHE A 125 14.69 -8.85 -6.11
N TRP A 126 15.30 -7.90 -6.82
CA TRP A 126 15.28 -7.86 -8.28
C TRP A 126 15.92 -9.11 -8.89
N THR A 127 17.08 -9.52 -8.37
CA THR A 127 17.81 -10.71 -8.83
C THR A 127 17.00 -11.98 -8.64
N GLN A 128 16.35 -12.15 -7.49
CA GLN A 128 15.50 -13.29 -7.21
C GLN A 128 14.25 -13.30 -8.10
N ALA A 129 13.59 -12.15 -8.28
CA ALA A 129 12.44 -12.02 -9.17
C ALA A 129 12.80 -12.41 -10.62
N MET A 130 13.93 -11.92 -11.13
CA MET A 130 14.42 -12.27 -12.47
C MET A 130 14.78 -13.76 -12.58
N ARG A 131 15.41 -14.35 -11.56
CA ARG A 131 15.74 -15.78 -11.55
C ARG A 131 14.49 -16.66 -11.57
N VAL A 132 13.43 -16.30 -10.83
CA VAL A 132 12.16 -17.04 -10.86
C VAL A 132 11.53 -16.98 -12.24
N LEU A 133 11.57 -15.82 -12.90
CA LEU A 133 11.03 -15.64 -14.25
C LEU A 133 11.83 -16.40 -15.32
N GLU A 134 13.16 -16.49 -15.18
CA GLU A 134 14.02 -17.25 -16.10
C GLU A 134 13.85 -18.77 -15.97
N ASN A 135 13.47 -19.26 -14.78
CA ASN A 135 13.29 -20.69 -14.52
C ASN A 135 11.82 -21.15 -14.57
N ALA A 136 10.87 -20.25 -14.81
CA ALA A 136 9.46 -20.63 -14.98
C ALA A 136 9.29 -21.41 -16.29
N PRO A 137 8.69 -22.62 -16.27
CA PRO A 137 8.41 -23.37 -17.48
C PRO A 137 7.55 -22.53 -18.42
N LEU A 138 7.92 -22.52 -19.71
CA LEU A 138 7.09 -21.96 -20.77
C LEU A 138 5.84 -22.84 -20.84
N ASP A 139 4.73 -22.40 -20.26
CA ASP A 139 3.45 -23.10 -20.41
C ASP A 139 3.20 -23.32 -21.90
N SER A 140 3.21 -24.60 -22.25
CA SER A 140 2.97 -25.08 -23.59
C SER A 140 1.52 -24.77 -23.92
N ALA A 141 1.30 -24.11 -25.05
CA ALA A 141 -0.02 -23.76 -25.55
C ALA A 141 -1.01 -24.94 -25.40
N THR A 142 -1.97 -24.80 -24.49
CA THR A 142 -3.12 -25.70 -24.43
C THR A 142 -3.88 -25.54 -25.76
N PRO A 143 -4.13 -26.62 -26.53
CA PRO A 143 -4.88 -26.51 -27.77
C PRO A 143 -6.28 -25.96 -27.48
N ALA A 144 -6.67 -24.92 -28.22
CA ALA A 144 -8.01 -24.37 -28.14
C ALA A 144 -9.07 -25.46 -28.41
N PRO A 145 -10.18 -25.50 -27.65
CA PRO A 145 -11.25 -26.43 -27.93
C PRO A 145 -11.88 -26.13 -29.30
N THR A 146 -12.18 -27.21 -30.04
CA THR A 146 -12.85 -27.20 -31.34
C THR A 146 -14.09 -26.30 -31.34
N PRO A 147 -14.26 -25.41 -32.35
CA PRO A 147 -15.37 -24.48 -32.36
C PRO A 147 -16.70 -25.21 -32.60
N THR A 148 -17.60 -25.11 -31.63
CA THR A 148 -19.04 -25.40 -31.80
C THR A 148 -19.64 -24.35 -32.73
N PRO A 149 -20.60 -24.69 -33.63
CA PRO A 149 -21.21 -23.73 -34.53
C PRO A 149 -21.83 -22.56 -33.77
N ALA A 150 -21.48 -21.34 -34.19
CA ALA A 150 -21.84 -20.09 -33.55
C ALA A 150 -23.36 -19.92 -33.45
N SER A 151 -23.89 -19.95 -32.23
CA SER A 151 -25.05 -19.14 -31.89
C SER A 151 -24.60 -17.68 -31.84
N THR A 152 -25.30 -16.81 -32.57
CA THR A 152 -25.09 -15.36 -32.62
C THR A 152 -24.85 -14.83 -31.20
N PRO A 153 -23.66 -14.27 -30.88
CA PRO A 153 -23.42 -13.72 -29.56
C PRO A 153 -24.37 -12.53 -29.38
N ALA A 154 -25.21 -12.60 -28.35
CA ALA A 154 -25.86 -11.41 -27.85
C ALA A 154 -24.76 -10.38 -27.53
N ALA A 155 -24.93 -9.16 -28.03
CA ALA A 155 -23.96 -8.08 -27.85
C ALA A 155 -23.53 -8.01 -26.38
N ALA A 156 -22.24 -8.23 -26.13
CA ALA A 156 -21.68 -8.06 -24.80
C ALA A 156 -22.00 -6.64 -24.35
N PRO A 157 -22.61 -6.45 -23.16
CA PRO A 157 -22.96 -5.12 -22.68
C PRO A 157 -21.70 -4.27 -22.66
N ALA A 158 -21.78 -3.07 -23.25
CA ALA A 158 -20.69 -2.12 -23.28
C ALA A 158 -20.15 -1.94 -21.85
N ARG A 159 -18.84 -2.12 -21.66
CA ARG A 159 -18.20 -1.85 -20.36
C ARG A 159 -18.50 -0.41 -19.98
N ALA A 160 -19.22 -0.21 -18.88
CA ALA A 160 -19.50 1.11 -18.36
C ALA A 160 -18.16 1.86 -18.14
N PRO A 161 -18.11 3.17 -18.42
CA PRO A 161 -16.91 3.96 -18.13
C PRO A 161 -16.53 3.79 -16.65
N LEU A 162 -15.23 3.65 -16.37
CA LEU A 162 -14.68 3.30 -15.05
C LEU A 162 -15.22 4.16 -13.89
N SER A 163 -15.66 5.39 -14.17
CA SER A 163 -16.32 6.29 -13.20
C SER A 163 -17.70 5.81 -12.73
N MET A 164 -18.49 5.17 -13.60
CA MET A 164 -19.80 4.60 -13.24
C MET A 164 -19.65 3.34 -12.38
N ALA A 165 -18.62 2.53 -12.66
CA ALA A 165 -18.33 1.32 -11.88
C ALA A 165 -17.92 1.68 -10.43
N LEU A 166 -17.12 2.73 -10.22
CA LEU A 166 -16.80 3.20 -8.87
C LEU A 166 -18.03 3.73 -8.14
N ALA A 167 -18.83 4.58 -8.78
CA ALA A 167 -20.02 5.14 -8.13
C ALA A 167 -20.97 4.03 -7.67
N SER A 168 -21.21 3.04 -8.52
CA SER A 168 -22.00 1.86 -8.17
C SER A 168 -21.37 1.05 -7.03
N ALA A 169 -20.08 0.75 -7.11
CA ALA A 169 -19.38 -0.01 -6.07
C ALA A 169 -19.34 0.69 -4.71
N ARG A 170 -19.16 2.02 -4.73
CA ARG A 170 -19.24 2.86 -3.54
C ARG A 170 -20.62 2.79 -2.92
N ASP A 171 -21.67 3.00 -3.73
CA ASP A 171 -23.04 3.06 -3.22
C ASP A 171 -23.48 1.68 -2.70
N GLU A 172 -23.05 0.60 -3.35
CA GLU A 172 -23.26 -0.77 -2.89
C GLU A 172 -22.51 -1.04 -1.57
N MET A 173 -21.22 -0.68 -1.47
CA MET A 173 -20.47 -0.84 -0.21
C MET A 173 -21.07 -0.02 0.92
N ARG A 174 -21.46 1.23 0.64
CA ARG A 174 -22.14 2.10 1.60
C ARG A 174 -23.44 1.46 2.06
N SER A 175 -24.21 0.86 1.15
CA SER A 175 -25.43 0.13 1.49
C SER A 175 -25.14 -1.05 2.42
N VAL A 176 -24.13 -1.87 2.10
CA VAL A 176 -23.74 -3.01 2.92
C VAL A 176 -23.30 -2.56 4.33
N LEU A 177 -22.38 -1.61 4.42
CA LEU A 177 -21.91 -1.09 5.71
C LEU A 177 -23.06 -0.48 6.53
N SER A 178 -23.99 0.24 5.88
CA SER A 178 -25.17 0.83 6.52
C SER A 178 -26.17 -0.23 7.02
N SER A 179 -26.22 -1.41 6.40
CA SER A 179 -27.08 -2.51 6.85
C SER A 179 -26.46 -3.30 8.00
N MET A 180 -25.13 -3.45 7.99
CA MET A 180 -24.39 -4.32 8.90
C MET A 180 -23.98 -3.59 10.19
N LEU A 181 -23.28 -2.46 10.08
CA LEU A 181 -22.63 -1.81 11.22
C LEU A 181 -23.60 -1.34 12.32
N PRO A 182 -24.83 -0.87 12.02
CA PRO A 182 -25.81 -0.55 13.06
C PRO A 182 -26.21 -1.73 13.95
N GLN A 183 -26.19 -2.97 13.42
CA GLN A 183 -26.48 -4.17 14.20
C GLN A 183 -25.40 -4.41 15.28
N HIS A 184 -24.20 -3.86 15.07
CA HIS A 184 -23.08 -3.87 16.00
C HIS A 184 -22.99 -2.57 16.83
N GLY A 185 -24.03 -1.73 16.82
CA GLY A 185 -24.09 -0.50 17.62
C GLY A 185 -23.29 0.67 17.05
N PHE A 186 -22.80 0.59 15.81
CA PHE A 186 -22.23 1.74 15.13
C PHE A 186 -23.31 2.70 14.63
N ILE A 187 -23.00 3.99 14.70
CA ILE A 187 -23.86 5.08 14.28
C ILE A 187 -23.14 5.82 13.16
N SER A 188 -23.80 6.05 12.03
CA SER A 188 -23.25 6.90 10.97
C SER A 188 -23.49 8.37 11.32
N PRO A 189 -22.46 9.19 11.61
CA PRO A 189 -22.59 10.64 11.50
C PRO A 189 -23.17 10.99 10.12
N ARG A 190 -24.21 11.84 10.10
CA ARG A 190 -24.89 12.27 8.85
C ARG A 190 -24.01 13.17 7.97
N GLN A 191 -22.86 13.61 8.46
CA GLN A 191 -21.92 14.45 7.72
C GLN A 191 -20.66 13.65 7.38
N ALA A 192 -20.30 13.67 6.10
CA ALA A 192 -18.98 13.27 5.66
C ALA A 192 -17.96 14.15 6.38
N ILE A 193 -17.07 13.51 7.13
CA ILE A 193 -15.94 14.20 7.75
C ILE A 193 -14.88 14.28 6.67
N GLU A 194 -14.44 15.48 6.30
CA GLU A 194 -13.25 15.61 5.47
C GLU A 194 -12.08 15.05 6.26
N VAL A 195 -11.45 13.99 5.75
CA VAL A 195 -10.29 13.36 6.38
C VAL A 195 -9.07 13.85 5.61
N PRO A 196 -8.48 15.00 5.95
CA PRO A 196 -7.44 15.68 5.15
C PRO A 196 -6.15 14.86 4.98
N TYR A 197 -6.06 13.71 5.64
CA TYR A 197 -4.88 12.88 5.64
C TYR A 197 -4.78 11.92 4.46
N TYR A 198 -5.90 11.35 4.05
CA TYR A 198 -5.90 10.50 2.88
C TYR A 198 -6.05 11.42 1.68
N HIS A 199 -5.33 11.18 0.59
CA HIS A 199 -5.73 11.68 -0.73
C HIS A 199 -7.02 10.94 -1.19
N ALA A 200 -8.01 10.89 -0.28
CA ALA A 200 -9.21 10.10 -0.31
C ALA A 200 -10.35 10.91 0.34
N GLN A 201 -11.50 10.87 -0.29
CA GLN A 201 -12.76 11.37 0.21
C GLN A 201 -13.40 10.34 1.13
N ALA A 202 -13.83 10.74 2.33
CA ALA A 202 -14.65 9.88 3.17
C ALA A 202 -16.08 9.84 2.63
N GLU A 203 -16.52 8.64 2.24
CA GLU A 203 -17.82 8.39 1.64
C GLU A 203 -18.87 7.98 2.67
N ALA A 204 -18.42 7.36 3.76
CA ALA A 204 -19.24 7.03 4.91
C ALA A 204 -18.32 6.84 6.12
N THR A 205 -18.74 7.34 7.26
CA THR A 205 -18.05 7.09 8.53
C THR A 205 -19.08 6.56 9.50
N TYR A 206 -18.70 5.54 10.25
CA TYR A 206 -19.50 4.90 11.27
C TYR A 206 -18.70 4.90 12.56
N PHE A 207 -19.35 5.23 13.67
CA PHE A 207 -18.70 5.36 14.96
C PHE A 207 -19.51 4.66 16.05
N ARG A 208 -18.85 3.99 16.99
CA ARG A 208 -19.45 3.58 18.26
C ARG A 208 -18.57 3.93 19.46
N PRO A 209 -19.13 4.45 20.56
CA PRO A 209 -18.40 4.57 21.82
C PRO A 209 -18.16 3.18 22.43
N THR A 210 -17.07 3.04 23.17
CA THR A 210 -16.73 1.80 23.91
C THR A 210 -16.14 2.16 25.27
N PRO A 211 -16.14 1.24 26.26
CA PRO A 211 -15.42 1.44 27.51
C PRO A 211 -13.92 1.74 27.35
N ALA A 212 -13.28 1.26 26.28
CA ALA A 212 -11.89 1.57 25.95
C ALA A 212 -11.72 2.94 25.25
N GLY A 213 -12.82 3.61 24.90
CA GLY A 213 -12.87 4.88 24.17
C GLY A 213 -13.90 4.83 23.05
N GLY A 214 -13.49 4.44 21.85
CA GLY A 214 -14.37 4.43 20.69
C GLY A 214 -13.80 3.70 19.50
N GLN A 215 -14.68 3.34 18.57
CA GLN A 215 -14.32 2.64 17.33
C GLN A 215 -14.95 3.32 16.14
N GLY A 216 -14.17 3.47 15.07
CA GLY A 216 -14.58 4.06 13.81
C GLY A 216 -14.39 3.06 12.66
N VAL A 217 -15.33 3.05 11.73
CA VAL A 217 -15.17 2.42 10.42
C VAL A 217 -15.43 3.49 9.38
N THR A 218 -14.47 3.78 8.52
CA THR A 218 -14.56 4.81 7.49
C THR A 218 -14.37 4.18 6.13
N LEU A 219 -15.38 4.34 5.27
CA LEU A 219 -15.29 4.07 3.84
C LEU A 219 -14.65 5.28 3.17
N LEU A 220 -13.50 5.08 2.55
CA LEU A 220 -12.76 6.10 1.82
C LEU A 220 -12.77 5.76 0.33
N THR A 221 -13.01 6.75 -0.53
CA THR A 221 -12.72 6.69 -1.96
C THR A 221 -11.50 7.52 -2.26
N SER A 222 -10.56 6.99 -3.02
CA SER A 222 -9.38 7.74 -3.45
C SER A 222 -9.16 7.56 -4.93
N ASN A 223 -8.40 8.49 -5.49
CA ASN A 223 -7.84 8.34 -6.82
C ASN A 223 -6.34 8.10 -6.66
N THR A 224 -5.95 6.84 -6.45
CA THR A 224 -4.55 6.45 -6.39
C THR A 224 -4.12 6.01 -7.79
N ASN A 225 -3.10 6.66 -8.35
CA ASN A 225 -2.61 6.38 -9.72
C ASN A 225 -3.71 6.43 -10.79
N HIS A 226 -4.56 7.46 -10.74
CA HIS A 226 -5.72 7.64 -11.64
C HIS A 226 -6.77 6.52 -11.62
N LEU A 227 -6.67 5.58 -10.68
CA LEU A 227 -7.71 4.60 -10.47
C LEU A 227 -8.62 4.98 -9.31
N PRO A 228 -9.93 4.81 -9.49
CA PRO A 228 -10.86 4.86 -8.40
C PRO A 228 -10.62 3.65 -7.47
N CYS A 229 -10.32 3.93 -6.20
CA CYS A 229 -10.06 2.93 -5.18
C CYS A 229 -11.00 3.11 -4.00
N LEU A 230 -11.45 1.98 -3.44
CA LEU A 230 -12.23 1.94 -2.22
C LEU A 230 -11.38 1.37 -1.09
N THR A 231 -11.40 2.02 0.07
CA THR A 231 -10.67 1.60 1.27
C THR A 231 -11.62 1.60 2.45
N ILE A 232 -11.50 0.61 3.34
CA ILE A 232 -12.18 0.60 4.63
C ILE A 232 -11.12 0.79 5.70
N ASP A 233 -11.15 1.94 6.36
CA ASP A 233 -10.29 2.28 7.48
C ASP A 233 -11.00 1.92 8.79
N VAL A 234 -10.32 1.20 9.67
CA VAL A 234 -10.90 0.72 10.94
C VAL A 234 -10.05 1.25 12.08
N ASN A 235 -10.66 2.07 12.93
CA ASN A 235 -9.97 2.85 13.93
C ASN A 235 -10.48 2.46 15.32
N VAL A 236 -9.57 2.26 16.27
CA VAL A 236 -9.92 2.17 17.69
C VAL A 236 -9.19 3.29 18.40
N PHE A 237 -9.91 4.17 19.07
CA PHE A 237 -9.30 5.27 19.79
C PHE A 237 -9.63 5.19 21.27
N SER A 238 -8.72 5.70 22.08
CA SER A 238 -8.89 5.90 23.51
C SER A 238 -8.56 7.34 23.82
N GLU A 239 -9.55 8.10 24.32
CA GLU A 239 -9.33 9.49 24.74
C GLU A 239 -8.30 9.57 25.87
N GLU A 240 -8.26 8.58 26.77
CA GLU A 240 -7.25 8.52 27.83
C GLU A 240 -5.83 8.38 27.25
N ILE A 241 -5.65 7.47 26.29
CA ILE A 241 -4.36 7.33 25.59
C ILE A 241 -4.04 8.60 24.81
N ALA A 242 -4.99 9.16 24.06
CA ALA A 242 -4.79 10.37 23.28
C ALA A 242 -4.39 11.55 24.17
N ASN A 243 -5.01 11.74 25.33
CA ASN A 243 -4.68 12.79 26.30
C ASN A 243 -3.26 12.64 26.87
N ILE A 244 -2.84 11.42 27.17
CA ILE A 244 -1.46 11.14 27.61
C ILE A 244 -0.48 11.50 26.49
N LEU A 245 -0.75 11.08 25.26
CA LEU A 245 0.13 11.37 24.14
C LEU A 245 0.19 12.87 23.82
N ARG A 246 -0.93 13.59 23.88
CA ARG A 246 -0.98 15.07 23.76
C ARG A 246 -0.12 15.75 24.83
N ALA A 247 -0.18 15.27 26.08
CA ALA A 247 0.62 15.83 27.17
C ALA A 247 2.13 15.56 26.98
N VAL A 248 2.49 14.40 26.42
CA VAL A 248 3.89 14.02 26.19
C VAL A 248 4.45 14.67 24.93
N PHE A 249 3.66 14.81 23.87
CA PHE A 249 4.09 15.32 22.57
C PHE A 249 3.18 16.46 22.10
N PRO A 250 3.17 17.61 22.78
CA PRO A 250 2.33 18.76 22.42
C PRO A 250 2.64 19.31 21.02
N GLU A 251 3.81 19.00 20.46
CA GLU A 251 4.20 19.32 19.09
C GLU A 251 3.44 18.54 18.01
N HIS A 252 2.68 17.51 18.39
CA HIS A 252 1.92 16.67 17.47
C HIS A 252 0.42 16.98 17.54
N ASP A 253 -0.23 16.96 16.39
CA ASP A 253 -1.68 17.18 16.29
C ASP A 253 -2.49 15.93 16.68
N GLU A 254 -3.81 16.10 16.82
CA GLU A 254 -4.73 15.00 17.11
C GLU A 254 -4.66 13.89 16.04
N MET A 255 -4.38 14.27 14.79
CA MET A 255 -4.33 13.36 13.66
C MET A 255 -3.13 12.42 13.75
N TYR A 256 -1.97 12.91 14.19
CA TYR A 256 -0.79 12.10 14.47
C TYR A 256 -1.12 11.01 15.50
N PHE A 257 -1.81 11.36 16.59
CA PHE A 257 -2.16 10.38 17.62
C PHE A 257 -3.21 9.37 17.18
N ARG A 258 -4.23 9.80 16.43
CA ARG A 258 -5.20 8.88 15.85
C ARG A 258 -4.51 7.82 14.98
N ARG A 259 -3.56 8.19 14.12
CA ARG A 259 -2.79 7.21 13.31
C ARG A 259 -2.04 6.17 14.14
N GLN A 260 -1.52 6.56 15.30
CA GLN A 260 -0.80 5.66 16.21
C GLN A 260 -1.75 4.73 16.99
N LEU A 261 -3.04 5.07 17.02
CA LEU A 261 -4.13 4.31 17.63
C LEU A 261 -4.88 3.43 16.60
N ASN A 262 -4.69 3.70 15.31
CA ASN A 262 -5.36 2.96 14.24
C ASN A 262 -4.82 1.53 14.17
N PHE A 263 -5.72 0.56 14.37
CA PHE A 263 -5.47 -0.80 13.93
C PHE A 263 -5.66 -0.81 12.43
N TYR A 264 -4.58 -0.65 11.68
CA TYR A 264 -4.63 -0.92 10.25
C TYR A 264 -4.75 -2.43 10.06
N VAL A 265 -5.97 -2.96 10.19
CA VAL A 265 -6.29 -4.22 9.52
C VAL A 265 -6.37 -3.85 8.05
N GLY A 266 -5.22 -3.73 7.40
CA GLY A 266 -5.13 -3.93 5.97
C GLY A 266 -5.58 -5.38 5.77
N ILE A 267 -6.89 -5.57 5.66
CA ILE A 267 -7.55 -6.88 5.56
C ILE A 267 -7.06 -7.62 4.30
N PHE A 268 -6.35 -6.90 3.45
CA PHE A 268 -5.66 -7.40 2.30
C PHE A 268 -4.18 -7.04 2.39
N GLN A 269 -3.36 -8.02 2.72
CA GLN A 269 -1.92 -7.92 2.61
C GLN A 269 -1.51 -8.42 1.22
N ASP A 270 -0.81 -7.56 0.47
CA ASP A 270 -0.14 -7.71 -0.85
C ASP A 270 -0.46 -6.58 -1.84
N THR A 271 -1.37 -5.66 -1.52
CA THR A 271 -1.61 -4.46 -2.31
C THR A 271 -1.61 -3.24 -1.42
N TYR A 272 -0.86 -2.21 -1.79
CA TYR A 272 -1.00 -0.85 -1.28
C TYR A 272 -2.47 -0.57 -0.99
N ALA A 273 -2.82 -0.22 0.26
CA ALA A 273 -4.05 0.30 0.87
C ALA A 273 -5.37 0.52 0.06
N TYR A 274 -5.57 -0.10 -1.10
CA TYR A 274 -6.42 0.36 -2.18
C TYR A 274 -6.88 -0.83 -3.01
N PHE A 275 -8.19 -1.10 -3.00
CA PHE A 275 -8.79 -2.18 -3.79
C PHE A 275 -9.36 -1.64 -5.10
N PRO A 276 -8.84 -2.06 -6.26
CA PRO A 276 -9.52 -1.82 -7.51
C PRO A 276 -10.73 -2.76 -7.57
N ILE A 277 -11.94 -2.21 -7.45
CA ILE A 277 -13.17 -2.97 -7.59
C ILE A 277 -13.43 -3.19 -9.08
N LYS A 278 -13.33 -4.45 -9.53
CA LYS A 278 -13.56 -4.84 -10.93
C LYS A 278 -14.96 -5.40 -11.15
N GLY A 279 -15.66 -5.81 -10.08
CA GLY A 279 -17.04 -6.27 -10.11
C GLY A 279 -17.61 -6.64 -8.74
N SER A 280 -18.84 -7.16 -8.72
CA SER A 280 -19.59 -7.50 -7.49
C SER A 280 -18.94 -8.62 -6.65
N ALA A 281 -18.17 -9.52 -7.27
CA ALA A 281 -17.42 -10.56 -6.56
C ALA A 281 -16.33 -9.97 -5.65
N ASP A 282 -15.64 -8.91 -6.09
CA ASP A 282 -14.63 -8.22 -5.28
C ASP A 282 -15.29 -7.54 -4.07
N LEU A 283 -16.48 -7.00 -4.27
CA LEU A 283 -17.26 -6.37 -3.22
C LEU A 283 -17.71 -7.38 -2.15
N GLN A 284 -18.28 -8.51 -2.57
CA GLN A 284 -18.71 -9.57 -1.65
C GLN A 284 -17.53 -10.14 -0.84
N ARG A 285 -16.35 -10.25 -1.48
CA ARG A 285 -15.11 -10.61 -0.80
C ARG A 285 -14.72 -9.58 0.26
N MET A 286 -14.72 -8.28 -0.08
CA MET A 286 -14.45 -7.22 0.90
C MET A 286 -15.40 -7.26 2.09
N VAL A 287 -16.69 -7.50 1.86
CA VAL A 287 -17.69 -7.61 2.93
C VAL A 287 -17.39 -8.79 3.85
N LYS A 288 -17.12 -9.97 3.27
CA LYS A 288 -16.78 -11.17 4.03
C LYS A 288 -15.50 -11.00 4.84
N GLU A 289 -14.49 -10.34 4.27
CA GLU A 289 -13.23 -10.07 4.95
C GLU A 289 -13.34 -9.00 6.06
N VAL A 290 -14.29 -8.07 5.98
CA VAL A 290 -14.63 -7.22 7.14
C VAL A 290 -15.37 -8.01 8.22
N GLN A 291 -16.20 -8.99 7.83
CA GLN A 291 -16.99 -9.78 8.78
C GLN A 291 -16.17 -10.83 9.51
N ASP A 292 -15.30 -11.56 8.81
CA ASP A 292 -14.66 -12.78 9.33
C ASP A 292 -13.50 -12.46 10.32
N PRO A 293 -12.43 -11.72 9.94
CA PRO A 293 -11.35 -11.36 10.87
C PRO A 293 -11.55 -10.04 11.63
N VAL A 294 -12.15 -9.00 11.03
CA VAL A 294 -12.22 -7.65 11.65
C VAL A 294 -13.30 -7.55 12.72
N GLY A 295 -14.45 -8.19 12.53
CA GLY A 295 -15.52 -8.24 13.52
C GLY A 295 -15.04 -8.70 14.91
N PRO A 296 -14.38 -9.87 15.04
CA PRO A 296 -13.82 -10.34 16.31
C PRO A 296 -12.79 -9.39 16.94
N ILE A 297 -11.91 -8.78 16.15
CA ILE A 297 -10.94 -7.78 16.62
C ILE A 297 -11.66 -6.55 17.19
N LEU A 298 -12.67 -6.06 16.47
CA LEU A 298 -13.50 -4.95 16.91
C LEU A 298 -14.26 -5.29 18.19
N GLU A 299 -14.78 -6.51 18.35
CA GLU A 299 -15.44 -6.89 19.59
C GLU A 299 -14.47 -6.99 20.78
N MET A 300 -13.29 -7.56 20.58
CA MET A 300 -12.27 -7.62 21.64
C MET A 300 -11.79 -6.23 22.08
N THR A 301 -11.53 -5.35 21.12
CA THR A 301 -11.07 -3.98 21.39
C THR A 301 -12.13 -3.07 22.03
N ARG A 302 -13.37 -3.56 22.27
CA ARG A 302 -14.38 -2.83 23.05
C ARG A 302 -13.97 -2.64 24.51
N THR A 303 -13.16 -3.57 25.04
CA THR A 303 -12.75 -3.55 26.44
C THR A 303 -11.26 -3.26 26.56
N PRO A 304 -10.83 -2.58 27.63
CA PRO A 304 -9.40 -2.39 27.90
C PRO A 304 -8.60 -3.70 27.95
N LEU A 305 -9.20 -4.77 28.51
CA LEU A 305 -8.56 -6.09 28.59
C LEU A 305 -8.43 -6.77 27.23
N GLY A 306 -9.45 -6.68 26.36
CA GLY A 306 -9.36 -7.25 25.02
C GLY A 306 -8.38 -6.48 24.12
N MET A 307 -8.30 -5.15 24.30
CA MET A 307 -7.24 -4.32 23.71
C MET A 307 -5.86 -4.83 24.15
N GLN A 308 -5.64 -5.03 25.45
CA GLN A 308 -4.40 -5.59 25.98
C GLN A 308 -4.11 -7.00 25.42
N ALA A 309 -5.11 -7.87 25.33
CA ALA A 309 -4.94 -9.24 24.84
C ALA A 309 -4.47 -9.29 23.38
N ILE A 310 -4.95 -8.37 22.54
CA ILE A 310 -4.48 -8.20 21.16
C ILE A 310 -3.03 -7.69 21.13
N LEU A 311 -2.76 -6.63 21.89
CA LEU A 311 -1.45 -5.96 21.89
C LEU A 311 -0.32 -6.82 22.47
N SER A 312 -0.63 -7.63 23.48
CA SER A 312 0.28 -8.59 24.10
C SER A 312 0.46 -9.89 23.29
N GLY A 313 -0.40 -10.14 22.30
CA GLY A 313 -0.41 -11.40 21.55
C GLY A 313 -0.95 -12.59 22.31
N THR A 314 -1.67 -12.36 23.41
CA THR A 314 -2.39 -13.41 24.15
C THR A 314 -3.49 -14.04 23.29
N THR A 315 -4.06 -13.28 22.36
CA THR A 315 -5.00 -13.80 21.34
C THR A 315 -4.39 -13.70 19.96
N VAL A 316 -4.35 -14.84 19.26
CA VAL A 316 -3.74 -14.96 17.94
C VAL A 316 -4.78 -14.66 16.87
N PHE A 317 -4.59 -13.56 16.16
CA PHE A 317 -5.29 -13.25 14.92
C PHE A 317 -4.32 -13.50 13.76
N PRO A 318 -4.44 -14.64 13.04
CA PRO A 318 -3.54 -14.95 11.94
C PRO A 318 -3.71 -13.93 10.82
N LEU A 319 -2.59 -13.50 10.25
CA LEU A 319 -2.56 -12.64 9.07
C LEU A 319 -2.18 -13.51 7.87
N ALA A 320 -3.14 -13.84 7.01
CA ALA A 320 -2.88 -14.63 5.81
C ALA A 320 -2.16 -13.77 4.75
N GLY A 321 -1.15 -14.34 4.08
CA GLY A 321 -0.52 -13.72 2.91
C GLY A 321 0.41 -12.54 3.22
N ASN A 322 0.97 -12.42 4.43
CA ASN A 322 1.82 -11.26 4.77
C ASN A 322 3.23 -11.33 4.15
N PRO A 323 3.61 -10.44 3.20
CA PRO A 323 4.96 -10.41 2.63
C PRO A 323 5.99 -9.81 3.60
N GLN A 324 5.55 -9.05 4.62
CA GLN A 324 6.40 -8.55 5.71
C GLN A 324 6.68 -9.62 6.79
N GLY A 325 6.16 -10.84 6.60
CA GLY A 325 6.49 -12.01 7.40
C GLY A 325 5.89 -12.05 8.81
N HIS A 326 4.90 -11.20 9.12
CA HIS A 326 4.16 -11.31 10.38
C HIS A 326 3.10 -12.39 10.27
N LYS A 327 3.11 -13.31 11.23
CA LYS A 327 2.16 -14.43 11.30
C LYS A 327 0.91 -14.04 12.08
N THR A 328 1.00 -13.01 12.93
CA THR A 328 -0.09 -12.59 13.82
C THR A 328 -0.29 -11.07 13.86
N LEU A 329 -1.50 -10.63 14.19
CA LEU A 329 -1.80 -9.21 14.43
C LEU A 329 -0.92 -8.61 15.52
N ALA A 330 -0.65 -9.36 16.58
CA ALA A 330 0.23 -8.92 17.66
C ALA A 330 1.65 -8.65 17.14
N GLU A 331 2.22 -9.54 16.33
CA GLU A 331 3.54 -9.32 15.70
C GLU A 331 3.54 -8.11 14.77
N HIS A 332 2.46 -7.91 14.01
CA HIS A 332 2.32 -6.75 13.11
C HIS A 332 2.26 -5.45 13.90
N THR A 333 1.41 -5.40 14.91
CA THR A 333 1.30 -4.25 15.79
C THR A 333 2.62 -4.03 16.53
N GLN A 334 3.31 -5.10 16.95
CA GLN A 334 4.63 -5.09 17.60
C GLN A 334 5.75 -4.42 16.82
N LYS A 335 5.86 -4.65 15.51
CA LYS A 335 6.91 -3.97 14.70
C LYS A 335 6.48 -2.61 14.18
N ASN A 336 5.17 -2.37 14.01
CA ASN A 336 4.65 -1.07 13.56
C ASN A 336 4.20 -0.19 14.73
N PHE A 337 4.64 -0.51 15.95
CA PHE A 337 3.97 -0.02 17.14
C PHE A 337 4.08 1.48 17.30
N GLY A 338 2.93 2.12 17.44
CA GLY A 338 2.84 3.46 17.97
C GLY A 338 2.99 3.54 19.48
N TYR A 339 3.21 4.74 19.99
CA TYR A 339 3.25 5.03 21.43
C TYR A 339 1.98 4.58 22.18
N ALA A 340 0.85 4.44 21.48
CA ALA A 340 -0.43 4.05 22.04
C ALA A 340 -0.43 2.70 22.76
N ALA A 341 0.25 1.68 22.21
CA ALA A 341 0.25 0.36 22.82
C ALA A 341 1.05 0.31 24.11
N LEU A 342 2.14 1.06 24.16
CA LEU A 342 2.92 1.23 25.38
C LEU A 342 2.10 1.94 26.47
N VAL A 343 1.31 2.95 26.09
CA VAL A 343 0.38 3.61 27.02
C VAL A 343 -0.76 2.68 27.44
N SER A 344 -1.31 1.87 26.52
CA SER A 344 -2.34 0.87 26.83
C SER A 344 -1.83 -0.18 27.81
N ALA A 345 -0.62 -0.71 27.60
CA ALA A 345 0.03 -1.61 28.53
C ALA A 345 0.27 -0.95 29.89
N TRP A 346 0.63 0.33 29.94
CA TRP A 346 0.76 1.07 31.19
C TRP A 346 -0.59 1.24 31.92
N LEU A 347 -1.66 1.56 31.20
CA LEU A 347 -2.99 1.77 31.77
C LEU A 347 -3.61 0.48 32.30
N TYR A 348 -3.36 -0.66 31.62
CA TYR A 348 -4.14 -1.87 31.81
C TYR A 348 -3.30 -3.13 32.17
N GLY A 349 -1.98 -3.08 32.07
CA GLY A 349 -1.07 -4.23 32.27
C GLY A 349 0.10 -3.94 33.21
N GLY A 350 -0.08 -4.21 34.51
CA GLY A 350 0.89 -3.87 35.56
C GLY A 350 2.29 -4.48 35.43
N GLU A 351 2.43 -5.69 34.86
CA GLU A 351 3.72 -6.39 34.77
C GLU A 351 4.33 -6.38 33.35
N GLN A 352 3.51 -6.45 32.30
CA GLN A 352 3.96 -6.48 30.90
C GLN A 352 4.49 -5.13 30.40
N PHE A 353 4.12 -4.02 31.06
CA PHE A 353 4.54 -2.68 30.66
C PHE A 353 6.07 -2.52 30.58
N GLN A 354 6.82 -3.05 31.56
CA GLN A 354 8.28 -2.89 31.56
C GLN A 354 8.95 -3.65 30.43
N GLU A 355 8.46 -4.86 30.13
CA GLU A 355 8.96 -5.66 29.02
C GLU A 355 8.68 -4.97 27.68
N MET A 356 7.43 -4.51 27.47
CA MET A 356 7.06 -3.75 26.27
C MET A 356 7.85 -2.45 26.13
N ALA A 357 8.11 -1.75 27.23
CA ALA A 357 8.94 -0.54 27.24
C ALA A 357 10.37 -0.83 26.75
N GLN A 358 10.98 -1.91 27.24
CA GLN A 358 12.33 -2.32 26.84
C GLN A 358 12.36 -2.76 25.38
N GLN A 359 11.41 -3.58 24.94
CA GLN A 359 11.30 -4.04 23.56
C GLN A 359 11.10 -2.87 22.59
N LYS A 360 10.23 -1.90 22.93
CA LYS A 360 10.00 -0.72 22.10
C LYS A 360 11.26 0.14 21.96
N ARG A 361 11.97 0.38 23.06
CA ARG A 361 13.23 1.15 23.04
C ARG A 361 14.30 0.45 22.20
N ALA A 362 14.50 -0.86 22.40
CA ALA A 362 15.46 -1.66 21.64
C ALA A 362 15.09 -1.72 20.15
N HIS A 363 13.80 -1.77 19.83
CA HIS A 363 13.32 -1.71 18.46
C HIS A 363 13.71 -0.39 17.79
N GLU A 364 13.36 0.76 18.38
CA GLU A 364 13.70 2.08 17.84
C GLU A 364 15.22 2.25 17.68
N GLU A 365 16.00 1.77 18.65
CA GLU A 365 17.46 1.83 18.58
C GLU A 365 18.03 0.99 17.41
N ARG A 366 17.37 -0.11 17.05
CA ARG A 366 17.80 -1.00 15.96
C ARG A 366 17.33 -0.50 14.59
N THR A 367 16.10 -0.01 14.48
CA THR A 367 15.45 0.27 13.18
C THR A 367 15.50 1.73 12.77
N ALA A 368 15.69 2.67 13.70
CA ALA A 368 15.75 4.09 13.35
C ALA A 368 16.98 4.40 12.46
N PRO A 369 16.82 5.23 11.41
CA PRO A 369 17.94 5.73 10.62
C PRO A 369 19.01 6.35 11.52
N ALA A 370 20.29 6.17 11.18
CA ALA A 370 21.41 6.62 12.02
C ALA A 370 21.30 8.12 12.42
N ALA A 371 20.83 8.96 11.50
CA ALA A 371 20.62 10.39 11.72
C ALA A 371 19.49 10.72 12.72
N MET A 372 18.48 9.85 12.85
CA MET A 372 17.29 10.08 13.69
C MET A 372 17.27 9.21 14.95
N LYS A 373 18.18 8.25 15.08
CA LYS A 373 18.19 7.27 16.18
C LYS A 373 18.13 7.92 17.56
N LYS A 374 18.94 8.96 17.79
CA LYS A 374 18.97 9.69 19.07
C LYS A 374 17.61 10.32 19.39
N GLU A 375 16.97 10.92 18.38
CA GLU A 375 15.66 11.57 18.54
C GLU A 375 14.56 10.53 18.83
N MET A 376 14.52 9.43 18.08
CA MET A 376 13.52 8.37 18.28
C MET A 376 13.61 7.74 19.68
N VAL A 377 14.83 7.42 20.13
CA VAL A 377 15.06 6.90 21.50
C VAL A 377 14.66 7.95 22.55
N GLN A 378 15.00 9.22 22.35
CA GLN A 378 14.58 10.30 23.26
C GLN A 378 13.07 10.45 23.39
N ARG A 379 12.31 10.25 22.30
CA ARG A 379 10.84 10.29 22.35
C ARG A 379 10.27 9.15 23.19
N VAL A 380 10.81 7.93 23.06
CA VAL A 380 10.44 6.78 23.91
C VAL A 380 10.78 7.09 25.38
N ASP A 381 11.98 7.58 25.65
CA ASP A 381 12.43 7.90 27.01
C ASP A 381 11.56 9.02 27.64
N ARG A 382 11.16 10.04 26.86
CA ARG A 382 10.24 11.12 27.29
C ARG A 382 8.88 10.55 27.70
N LEU A 383 8.31 9.65 26.91
CA LEU A 383 7.05 8.98 27.24
C LEU A 383 7.18 8.13 28.50
N LEU A 384 8.22 7.31 28.61
CA LEU A 384 8.45 6.45 29.78
C LEU A 384 8.63 7.27 31.06
N ALA A 385 9.32 8.41 30.99
CA ALA A 385 9.47 9.33 32.11
C ALA A 385 8.11 9.89 32.57
N TYR A 386 7.27 10.32 31.62
CA TYR A 386 5.92 10.80 31.91
C TYR A 386 5.06 9.72 32.58
N LEU A 387 4.98 8.52 32.00
CA LEU A 387 4.18 7.42 32.53
C LEU A 387 4.60 7.04 33.96
N ARG A 388 5.91 6.93 34.22
CA ARG A 388 6.44 6.66 35.57
C ARG A 388 6.09 7.76 36.58
N ALA A 389 6.08 9.02 36.16
CA ALA A 389 5.67 10.13 37.01
C ALA A 389 4.18 10.08 37.38
N GLN A 390 3.32 9.59 36.48
CA GLN A 390 1.89 9.43 36.75
C GLN A 390 1.56 8.26 37.69
N VAL A 391 2.35 7.17 37.69
CA VAL A 391 2.17 6.05 38.64
C VAL A 391 2.23 6.55 40.09
N LYS A 392 3.15 7.45 40.38
CA LYS A 392 3.31 8.07 41.71
C LYS A 392 2.13 8.95 42.15
N ARG A 393 1.18 9.23 41.25
CA ARG A 393 -0.03 10.01 41.54
C ARG A 393 -1.29 9.14 41.73
N LYS A 394 -1.27 7.89 41.27
CA LYS A 394 -2.39 6.93 41.39
C LYS A 394 -2.26 6.02 42.63
N ALA A 395 -1.05 5.86 43.17
CA ALA A 395 -0.78 5.25 44.48
C ALA A 395 -0.79 6.33 45.57
#